data_AF-A0A382C5S3-F1
#
_entry.id   AF-A0A382C5S3-F1
#
_cell.length_a   1.000
_cell.length_b   1.000
_cell.length_c   1.000
_cell.angle_alpha   90.00
_cell.angle_beta   90.00
_cell.angle_gamma   90.00
#
_symmetry.space_group_name_H-M   'P 1'
#
loop_
_entity.id
_entity.type
_entity.pdbx_description
1 polymer ?
#
loop_
_entity_poly.entity_id
_entity_poly.type
_entity_poly.pdbx_seq_one_letter_code
_entity_poly.pdbx_strand_id
1 'polypeptide(L)'
;MQTIKHLVLLALSILMADSALAEGNIKRGKALFRKCTECHGENAQGTLSLGAPALVNQDAWYLERQLSNIAAGVRSEDPDDFFGKRMLPHARTFKDQQSREDVVAYIKSLPPEKISGRIKGDIEKGRQSYQMICGACHGPDAMGNKILNAPRLKGINDWYLKRQYTNFKKGIRGAHADDKFGSQMAFIARNLQGKTIAEDVAVYIQSLQESATNDNK
;
A
#
# COMPACT_ATOMS: atom_id res chain seq x y z
N MET A 1 42.75 -24.01 -59.20
CA MET A 1 42.97 -24.42 -57.79
C MET A 1 43.00 -23.16 -56.95
N GLN A 2 41.92 -22.83 -56.23
CA GLN A 2 41.77 -23.05 -54.76
C GLN A 2 42.75 -22.16 -53.97
N THR A 3 42.37 -21.24 -53.08
CA THR A 3 41.26 -21.26 -52.11
C THR A 3 40.95 -19.86 -51.57
N ILE A 4 39.69 -19.72 -51.16
CA ILE A 4 39.01 -18.60 -50.51
C ILE A 4 39.25 -18.60 -48.98
N LYS A 5 39.00 -17.45 -48.32
CA LYS A 5 38.75 -17.19 -46.86
C LYS A 5 40.01 -16.95 -46.00
N HIS A 6 40.04 -16.03 -45.02
CA HIS A 6 39.02 -15.72 -44.02
C HIS A 6 39.04 -14.24 -43.58
N LEU A 7 37.89 -13.57 -43.73
CA LEU A 7 37.53 -12.35 -43.00
C LEU A 7 37.05 -12.79 -41.61
N VAL A 8 37.82 -12.52 -40.56
CA VAL A 8 37.41 -12.78 -39.17
C VAL A 8 36.54 -11.61 -38.71
N LEU A 9 35.22 -11.74 -38.84
CA LEU A 9 34.27 -10.90 -38.12
C LEU A 9 34.25 -11.35 -36.66
N LEU A 10 34.83 -10.55 -35.77
CA LEU A 10 34.66 -10.71 -34.33
C LEU A 10 33.26 -10.18 -33.96
N ALA A 11 32.25 -11.06 -33.94
CA ALA A 11 30.93 -10.72 -33.43
C ALA A 11 31.01 -10.62 -31.90
N LEU A 12 31.05 -9.39 -31.37
CA LEU A 12 30.93 -9.12 -29.95
C LEU A 12 29.46 -9.31 -29.55
N SER A 13 29.11 -10.52 -29.11
CA SER A 13 27.81 -10.83 -28.54
C SER A 13 27.68 -10.14 -27.18
N ILE A 14 26.96 -9.02 -27.15
CA ILE A 14 26.51 -8.37 -25.92
C ILE A 14 25.46 -9.29 -25.29
N LEU A 15 25.85 -10.01 -24.24
CA LEU A 15 24.92 -10.67 -23.31
C LEU A 15 24.15 -9.57 -22.56
N MET A 16 23.02 -9.14 -23.14
CA MET A 16 21.98 -8.46 -22.39
C MET A 16 21.36 -9.48 -21.44
N ALA A 17 21.88 -9.59 -20.23
CA ALA A 17 21.21 -10.27 -19.14
C ALA A 17 20.03 -9.39 -18.71
N ASP A 18 18.94 -9.45 -19.48
CA ASP A 18 17.63 -8.95 -19.05
C ASP A 18 17.25 -9.77 -17.81
N SER A 19 17.52 -9.19 -16.64
CA SER A 19 17.08 -9.75 -15.37
C SER A 19 15.58 -9.45 -15.25
N ALA A 20 14.77 -10.16 -16.04
CA ALA A 20 13.34 -10.22 -15.80
C ALA A 20 13.15 -10.72 -14.37
N LEU A 21 12.63 -9.86 -13.49
CA LEU A 21 12.28 -10.25 -12.13
C LEU A 21 11.30 -11.43 -12.23
N ALA A 22 11.59 -12.49 -11.49
CA ALA A 22 10.67 -13.61 -11.44
C ALA A 22 9.44 -13.20 -10.65
N GLU A 23 8.25 -13.67 -11.05
CA GLU A 23 7.03 -13.49 -10.27
C GLU A 23 7.27 -13.89 -8.80
N GLY A 24 6.66 -13.15 -7.85
CA GLY A 24 6.96 -13.29 -6.42
C GLY A 24 6.77 -14.72 -5.91
N ASN A 25 7.77 -15.24 -5.20
CA ASN A 25 7.77 -16.60 -4.67
C ASN A 25 7.06 -16.66 -3.30
N ILE A 26 5.85 -17.23 -3.29
CA ILE A 26 5.00 -17.35 -2.09
C ILE A 26 5.71 -18.09 -0.94
N LYS A 27 6.50 -19.14 -1.21
CA LYS A 27 7.19 -19.93 -0.17
C LYS A 27 8.28 -19.10 0.52
N ARG A 28 9.07 -18.35 -0.26
CA ARG A 28 10.06 -17.39 0.28
C ARG A 28 9.36 -16.25 1.01
N GLY A 29 8.29 -15.71 0.44
CA GLY A 29 7.45 -14.68 1.03
C GLY A 29 6.91 -15.05 2.39
N LYS A 30 6.42 -16.29 2.55
CA LYS A 30 5.94 -16.83 3.83
C LYS A 30 7.03 -16.81 4.90
N ALA A 31 8.27 -17.18 4.53
CA ALA A 31 9.39 -17.15 5.45
C ALA A 31 9.76 -15.72 5.87
N LEU A 32 9.71 -14.77 4.93
CA LEU A 32 9.95 -13.35 5.20
C LEU A 32 8.86 -12.72 6.07
N PHE A 33 7.59 -13.07 5.83
CA PHE A 33 6.44 -12.53 6.54
C PHE A 33 6.37 -12.92 8.02
N ARG A 34 7.07 -13.97 8.45
CA ARG A 34 7.09 -14.40 9.87
C ARG A 34 7.42 -13.25 10.84
N LYS A 35 8.29 -12.33 10.44
CA LYS A 35 8.64 -11.15 11.27
C LYS A 35 7.56 -10.07 11.27
N CYS A 36 6.66 -10.10 10.29
CA CYS A 36 5.58 -9.15 10.14
C CYS A 36 4.40 -9.50 11.04
N THR A 37 4.20 -10.76 11.41
CA THR A 37 3.00 -11.21 12.14
C THR A 37 2.89 -10.60 13.53
N GLU A 38 4.02 -10.34 14.19
CA GLU A 38 4.06 -9.68 15.51
C GLU A 38 3.32 -8.34 15.53
N CYS A 39 3.40 -7.58 14.42
CA CYS A 39 2.77 -6.27 14.31
C CYS A 39 1.51 -6.31 13.44
N HIS A 40 1.58 -6.93 12.26
CA HIS A 40 0.50 -6.92 11.28
C HIS A 40 -0.50 -8.07 11.48
N GLY A 41 -0.28 -8.97 12.44
CA GLY A 41 -1.13 -10.13 12.71
C GLY A 41 -0.84 -11.32 11.80
N GLU A 42 -1.21 -12.52 12.25
CA GLU A 42 -0.99 -13.80 11.55
C GLU A 42 -1.61 -13.82 10.14
N ASN A 43 -2.77 -13.21 9.96
CA ASN A 43 -3.47 -13.10 8.66
C ASN A 43 -3.28 -11.71 8.04
N ALA A 44 -2.28 -10.95 8.50
CA ALA A 44 -2.01 -9.59 8.05
C ALA A 44 -3.20 -8.61 8.25
N GLN A 45 -4.06 -8.86 9.23
CA GLN A 45 -5.29 -8.10 9.54
C GLN A 45 -5.04 -6.77 10.31
N GLY A 46 -3.82 -6.54 10.76
CA GLY A 46 -3.40 -5.38 11.54
C GLY A 46 -3.64 -5.52 13.04
N THR A 47 -2.87 -4.77 13.82
CA THR A 47 -2.93 -4.73 15.29
C THR A 47 -3.00 -3.28 15.76
N LEU A 48 -4.15 -2.88 16.30
CA LEU A 48 -4.41 -1.49 16.75
C LEU A 48 -3.42 -1.02 17.82
N SER A 49 -3.14 -1.86 18.84
CA SER A 49 -2.23 -1.50 19.94
C SER A 49 -0.80 -1.21 19.47
N LEU A 50 -0.39 -1.79 18.35
CA LEU A 50 0.91 -1.56 17.72
C LEU A 50 0.84 -0.51 16.59
N GLY A 51 -0.38 -0.06 16.26
CA GLY A 51 -0.68 0.86 15.18
C GLY A 51 -0.29 0.34 13.79
N ALA A 52 -0.15 -0.97 13.63
CA ALA A 52 0.22 -1.63 12.38
C ALA A 52 -1.05 -2.00 11.59
N PRO A 53 -1.25 -1.45 10.37
CA PRO A 53 -2.48 -1.65 9.63
C PRO A 53 -2.60 -3.04 9.03
N ALA A 54 -3.81 -3.37 8.58
CA ALA A 54 -4.08 -4.47 7.68
C ALA A 54 -3.23 -4.32 6.40
N LEU A 55 -2.62 -5.42 5.98
CA LEU A 55 -1.95 -5.58 4.69
C LEU A 55 -2.76 -6.50 3.77
N VAL A 56 -3.54 -7.43 4.34
CA VAL A 56 -4.54 -8.21 3.63
C VAL A 56 -5.59 -7.29 2.98
N ASN A 57 -6.29 -7.79 1.95
CA ASN A 57 -7.22 -7.04 1.10
C ASN A 57 -6.60 -5.95 0.21
N GLN A 58 -5.37 -5.50 0.47
CA GLN A 58 -4.71 -4.47 -0.32
C GLN A 58 -4.15 -5.03 -1.64
N ASP A 59 -3.94 -4.13 -2.62
CA ASP A 59 -3.38 -4.50 -3.90
C ASP A 59 -1.84 -4.62 -3.85
N ALA A 60 -1.29 -5.59 -4.60
CA ALA A 60 0.14 -5.88 -4.62
C ALA A 60 0.99 -4.64 -4.98
N TRP A 61 0.60 -3.96 -6.05
CA TRP A 61 1.30 -2.76 -6.55
C TRP A 61 1.43 -1.67 -5.49
N TYR A 62 0.42 -1.53 -4.62
CA TYR A 62 0.46 -0.53 -3.56
C TYR A 62 1.32 -1.00 -2.39
N LEU A 63 1.22 -2.28 -1.99
CA LEU A 63 2.07 -2.85 -0.94
C LEU A 63 3.56 -2.74 -1.30
N GLU A 64 3.94 -3.09 -2.52
CA GLU A 64 5.31 -2.97 -3.02
C GLU A 64 5.79 -1.51 -3.01
N ARG A 65 4.96 -0.59 -3.50
CA ARG A 65 5.26 0.85 -3.46
C ARG A 65 5.45 1.34 -2.02
N GLN A 66 4.60 0.92 -1.09
CA GLN A 66 4.72 1.35 0.30
C GLN A 66 5.95 0.77 0.98
N LEU A 67 6.28 -0.51 0.78
CA LEU A 67 7.52 -1.09 1.29
C LEU A 67 8.74 -0.34 0.76
N SER A 68 8.75 -0.01 -0.53
CA SER A 68 9.83 0.75 -1.17
C SER A 68 9.93 2.18 -0.62
N ASN A 69 8.82 2.92 -0.55
CA ASN A 69 8.79 4.29 -0.02
C ASN A 69 9.16 4.36 1.47
N ILE A 70 8.78 3.35 2.26
CA ILE A 70 9.18 3.28 3.67
C ILE A 70 10.67 2.98 3.74
N ALA A 71 11.19 1.96 3.03
CA ALA A 71 12.61 1.61 3.07
C ALA A 71 13.53 2.78 2.64
N ALA A 72 13.08 3.55 1.64
CA ALA A 72 13.75 4.74 1.13
C ALA A 72 13.55 6.00 1.99
N GLY A 73 12.78 5.94 3.08
CA GLY A 73 12.53 7.08 3.97
C GLY A 73 11.46 8.08 3.50
N VAL A 74 11.07 8.02 2.23
CA VAL A 74 10.07 8.88 1.56
C VAL A 74 8.77 9.06 2.37
N ARG A 75 8.34 8.03 3.11
CA ARG A 75 7.10 8.05 3.90
C ARG A 75 7.31 8.13 5.43
N SER A 76 8.51 7.86 5.94
CA SER A 76 8.68 7.39 7.33
C SER A 76 9.78 8.08 8.12
N GLU A 77 10.37 9.14 7.59
CA GLU A 77 11.46 9.86 8.25
C GLU A 77 11.00 11.11 9.02
N ASP A 78 9.76 11.55 8.83
CA ASP A 78 9.21 12.67 9.60
C ASP A 78 9.26 12.36 11.12
N PRO A 79 9.81 13.25 11.97
CA PRO A 79 9.94 13.02 13.40
C PRO A 79 8.62 12.67 14.11
N ASP A 80 7.49 13.18 13.63
CA ASP A 80 6.16 12.99 14.20
C ASP A 80 5.48 11.69 13.71
N ASP A 81 6.03 11.00 12.69
CA ASP A 81 5.51 9.69 12.27
C ASP A 81 6.09 8.54 13.10
N PHE A 82 5.67 8.45 14.36
CA PHE A 82 6.10 7.38 15.27
C PHE A 82 5.94 5.96 14.69
N PHE A 83 4.81 5.68 14.03
CA PHE A 83 4.54 4.36 13.46
C PHE A 83 5.33 4.12 12.17
N GLY A 84 5.48 5.14 11.32
CA GLY A 84 6.34 5.08 10.14
C GLY A 84 7.79 4.80 10.53
N LYS A 85 8.34 5.53 11.50
CA LYS A 85 9.69 5.34 12.03
C LYS A 85 9.92 3.96 12.62
N ARG A 86 8.90 3.38 13.27
CA ARG A 86 8.94 1.99 13.74
C ARG A 86 9.02 1.00 12.57
N MET A 87 8.29 1.23 11.48
CA MET A 87 8.30 0.33 10.32
C MET A 87 9.57 0.46 9.46
N LEU A 88 10.19 1.64 9.43
CA LEU A 88 11.39 1.96 8.64
C LEU A 88 12.51 0.91 8.69
N PRO A 89 13.06 0.51 9.87
CA PRO A 89 14.12 -0.49 9.94
C PRO A 89 13.68 -1.86 9.40
N HIS A 90 12.41 -2.22 9.57
CA HIS A 90 11.87 -3.49 9.06
C HIS A 90 11.76 -3.48 7.53
N ALA A 91 11.30 -2.37 6.95
CA ALA A 91 11.25 -2.20 5.50
C ALA A 91 12.66 -2.26 4.87
N ARG A 92 13.68 -1.72 5.55
CA ARG A 92 15.08 -1.77 5.10
C ARG A 92 15.71 -3.18 5.15
N THR A 93 15.04 -4.17 5.75
CA THR A 93 15.51 -5.56 5.68
C THR A 93 15.31 -6.19 4.30
N PHE A 94 14.39 -5.65 3.49
CA PHE A 94 14.11 -6.09 2.13
C PHE A 94 15.02 -5.37 1.13
N LYS A 95 16.27 -5.86 1.03
CA LYS A 95 17.37 -5.21 0.30
C LYS A 95 17.15 -5.16 -1.21
N ASP A 96 16.42 -6.10 -1.77
CA ASP A 96 16.20 -6.24 -3.20
C ASP A 96 14.71 -6.32 -3.56
N GLN A 97 14.42 -6.07 -4.83
CA GLN A 97 13.06 -6.05 -5.36
C GLN A 97 12.36 -7.41 -5.24
N GLN A 98 13.09 -8.49 -5.51
CA GLN A 98 12.54 -9.85 -5.42
C GLN A 98 12.07 -10.17 -3.99
N SER A 99 12.81 -9.77 -2.96
CA SER A 99 12.41 -9.97 -1.56
C SER A 99 11.10 -9.24 -1.20
N ARG A 100 10.85 -8.08 -1.82
CA ARG A 100 9.59 -7.33 -1.65
C ARG A 100 8.45 -8.00 -2.41
N GLU A 101 8.69 -8.42 -3.64
CA GLU A 101 7.70 -9.15 -4.45
C GLU A 101 7.31 -10.48 -3.82
N ASP A 102 8.27 -11.21 -3.25
CA ASP A 102 8.02 -12.48 -2.56
C ASP A 102 7.08 -12.28 -1.35
N VAL A 103 7.39 -11.31 -0.45
CA VAL A 103 6.55 -11.07 0.73
C VAL A 103 5.16 -10.55 0.35
N VAL A 104 5.07 -9.73 -0.70
CA VAL A 104 3.79 -9.24 -1.21
C VAL A 104 2.98 -10.37 -1.84
N ALA A 105 3.61 -11.25 -2.64
CA ALA A 105 2.96 -12.43 -3.20
C ALA A 105 2.41 -13.34 -2.11
N TYR A 106 3.14 -13.52 -1.00
CA TYR A 106 2.62 -14.24 0.16
C TYR A 106 1.42 -13.53 0.80
N ILE A 107 1.49 -12.23 1.06
CA ILE A 107 0.35 -11.45 1.61
C ILE A 107 -0.87 -11.59 0.70
N LYS A 108 -0.69 -11.56 -0.63
CA LYS A 108 -1.76 -11.74 -1.61
C LYS A 108 -2.33 -13.15 -1.68
N SER A 109 -1.59 -14.15 -1.22
CA SER A 109 -2.07 -15.53 -1.10
C SER A 109 -2.92 -15.77 0.16
N LEU A 110 -2.92 -14.84 1.12
CA LEU A 110 -3.75 -14.95 2.32
C LEU A 110 -5.23 -14.77 1.97
N PRO A 111 -6.13 -15.50 2.66
CA PRO A 111 -7.56 -15.30 2.47
C PRO A 111 -7.96 -13.86 2.85
N PRO A 112 -8.96 -13.26 2.16
CA PRO A 112 -9.51 -11.98 2.57
C PRO A 112 -10.01 -11.99 4.02
N GLU A 113 -9.79 -10.91 4.74
CA GLU A 113 -10.20 -10.76 6.14
C GLU A 113 -11.25 -9.68 6.29
N LYS A 114 -12.27 -9.92 7.13
CA LYS A 114 -13.22 -8.87 7.52
C LYS A 114 -12.55 -7.99 8.57
N ILE A 115 -12.14 -6.78 8.18
CA ILE A 115 -11.59 -5.82 9.12
C ILE A 115 -12.74 -5.16 9.85
N SER A 116 -12.74 -5.17 11.18
CA SER A 116 -13.79 -4.55 11.97
C SER A 116 -13.45 -3.10 12.35
N GLY A 117 -14.47 -2.23 12.32
CA GLY A 117 -14.34 -0.85 12.78
C GLY A 117 -14.06 -0.72 14.28
N ARG A 118 -13.36 0.33 14.66
CA ARG A 118 -12.96 0.66 16.04
C ARG A 118 -13.20 2.12 16.42
N ILE A 119 -13.44 3.01 15.46
CA ILE A 119 -13.68 4.44 15.73
C ILE A 119 -15.16 4.79 15.55
N LYS A 120 -15.56 5.95 16.09
CA LYS A 120 -16.91 6.51 15.94
C LYS A 120 -16.89 7.65 14.91
N GLY A 121 -17.97 7.80 14.18
CA GLY A 121 -18.16 8.83 13.15
C GLY A 121 -19.60 8.78 12.62
N ASP A 122 -19.97 9.81 11.86
CA ASP A 122 -21.27 9.92 11.18
C ASP A 122 -21.16 9.30 9.78
N ILE A 123 -21.75 8.10 9.61
CA ILE A 123 -21.67 7.33 8.35
C ILE A 123 -22.29 8.11 7.20
N GLU A 124 -23.38 8.85 7.43
CA GLU A 124 -24.09 9.54 6.36
C GLU A 124 -23.31 10.76 5.88
N LYS A 125 -22.73 11.55 6.79
CA LYS A 125 -21.79 12.62 6.43
C LYS A 125 -20.54 12.07 5.75
N GLY A 126 -20.04 10.93 6.23
CA GLY A 126 -18.91 10.22 5.66
C GLY A 126 -19.17 9.81 4.22
N ARG A 127 -20.34 9.24 3.94
CA ARG A 127 -20.79 8.85 2.60
C ARG A 127 -20.83 10.05 1.66
N GLN A 128 -21.48 11.14 2.07
CA GLN A 128 -21.59 12.35 1.25
C GLN A 128 -20.21 12.93 0.92
N SER A 129 -19.35 13.07 1.94
CA SER A 129 -17.99 13.58 1.77
C SER A 129 -17.16 12.67 0.86
N TYR A 130 -17.24 11.35 1.08
CA TYR A 130 -16.53 10.37 0.27
C TYR A 130 -16.94 10.45 -1.20
N GLN A 131 -18.24 10.44 -1.49
CA GLN A 131 -18.75 10.46 -2.86
C GLN A 131 -18.34 11.74 -3.60
N MET A 132 -18.38 12.89 -2.91
CA MET A 132 -18.05 14.18 -3.51
C MET A 132 -16.56 14.37 -3.77
N ILE A 133 -15.69 13.85 -2.90
CA ILE A 133 -14.28 14.22 -2.86
C ILE A 133 -13.36 13.05 -3.17
N CYS A 134 -13.62 11.89 -2.58
CA CYS A 134 -12.70 10.76 -2.55
C CYS A 134 -12.98 9.75 -3.66
N GLY A 135 -14.26 9.52 -3.95
CA GLY A 135 -14.74 8.46 -4.84
C GLY A 135 -14.27 8.59 -6.29
N ALA A 136 -14.02 9.82 -6.76
CA ALA A 136 -13.51 10.06 -8.11
C ALA A 136 -12.12 9.42 -8.34
N CYS A 137 -11.28 9.35 -7.29
CA CYS A 137 -9.97 8.72 -7.37
C CYS A 137 -9.97 7.30 -6.80
N HIS A 138 -10.60 7.08 -5.64
CA HIS A 138 -10.58 5.80 -4.95
C HIS A 138 -11.70 4.83 -5.36
N GLY A 139 -12.54 5.23 -6.31
CA GLY A 139 -13.68 4.45 -6.80
C GLY A 139 -14.91 4.58 -5.88
N PRO A 140 -16.12 4.29 -6.40
CA PRO A 140 -17.37 4.41 -5.64
C PRO A 140 -17.40 3.49 -4.41
N ASP A 141 -16.82 2.29 -4.51
CA ASP A 141 -16.77 1.29 -3.42
C ASP A 141 -15.44 1.28 -2.65
N ALA A 142 -14.63 2.33 -2.81
CA ALA A 142 -13.31 2.45 -2.18
C ALA A 142 -12.32 1.33 -2.55
N MET A 143 -12.49 0.78 -3.74
CA MET A 143 -11.69 -0.33 -4.27
C MET A 143 -10.35 0.11 -4.87
N GLY A 144 -10.12 1.42 -4.98
CA GLY A 144 -8.93 2.00 -5.58
C GLY A 144 -9.02 2.12 -7.10
N ASN A 145 -8.03 2.80 -7.67
CA ASN A 145 -7.85 2.94 -9.11
C ASN A 145 -6.35 3.00 -9.41
N LYS A 146 -5.80 1.91 -9.96
CA LYS A 146 -4.36 1.79 -10.28
C LYS A 146 -3.92 2.83 -11.32
N ILE A 147 -4.76 3.16 -12.30
CA ILE A 147 -4.44 4.16 -13.34
C ILE A 147 -4.19 5.53 -12.69
N LEU A 148 -5.02 5.88 -11.71
CA LEU A 148 -4.89 7.12 -10.95
C LEU A 148 -3.91 7.01 -9.77
N ASN A 149 -3.21 5.88 -9.60
CA ASN A 149 -2.32 5.62 -8.47
C ASN A 149 -2.99 5.72 -7.09
N ALA A 150 -4.32 5.62 -7.07
CA ALA A 150 -5.16 5.70 -5.88
C ALA A 150 -5.33 4.30 -5.29
N PRO A 151 -4.82 4.04 -4.06
CA PRO A 151 -4.92 2.72 -3.46
C PRO A 151 -6.36 2.38 -3.06
N ARG A 152 -6.60 1.08 -2.90
CA ARG A 152 -7.79 0.56 -2.21
C ARG A 152 -7.83 1.08 -0.78
N LEU A 153 -9.00 1.58 -0.35
CA LEU A 153 -9.25 1.99 1.04
C LEU A 153 -10.18 1.00 1.76
N LYS A 154 -11.09 0.33 1.04
CA LYS A 154 -11.94 -0.74 1.57
C LYS A 154 -11.09 -1.94 2.01
N GLY A 155 -11.40 -2.51 3.18
CA GLY A 155 -10.64 -3.63 3.73
C GLY A 155 -9.41 -3.21 4.55
N ILE A 156 -9.26 -1.92 4.86
CA ILE A 156 -8.22 -1.36 5.70
C ILE A 156 -8.85 -0.79 6.98
N ASN A 157 -8.13 -0.81 8.11
CA ASN A 157 -8.67 -0.37 9.38
C ASN A 157 -9.02 1.14 9.39
N ASP A 158 -10.20 1.48 9.91
CA ASP A 158 -10.71 2.85 10.03
C ASP A 158 -9.76 3.81 10.80
N TRP A 159 -9.21 3.35 11.92
CA TRP A 159 -8.25 4.11 12.73
C TRP A 159 -6.97 4.42 11.95
N TYR A 160 -6.55 3.52 11.05
CA TYR A 160 -5.40 3.75 10.20
C TYR A 160 -5.73 4.76 9.11
N LEU A 161 -6.89 4.64 8.45
CA LEU A 161 -7.35 5.60 7.45
C LEU A 161 -7.41 7.02 8.04
N LYS A 162 -8.04 7.17 9.21
CA LYS A 162 -8.07 8.44 9.96
C LYS A 162 -6.66 8.98 10.22
N ARG A 163 -5.75 8.13 10.71
CA ARG A 163 -4.36 8.53 10.99
C ARG A 163 -3.65 8.97 9.71
N GLN A 164 -3.76 8.22 8.62
CA GLN A 164 -3.10 8.56 7.37
C GLN A 164 -3.62 9.88 6.78
N TYR A 165 -4.93 10.09 6.79
CA TYR A 165 -5.52 11.36 6.40
C TYR A 165 -4.97 12.51 7.26
N THR A 166 -4.89 12.31 8.58
CA THR A 166 -4.32 13.31 9.50
C THR A 166 -2.85 13.59 9.20
N ASN A 167 -2.05 12.57 8.92
CA ASN A 167 -0.64 12.73 8.55
C ASN A 167 -0.49 13.50 7.22
N PHE A 168 -1.33 13.21 6.22
CA PHE A 168 -1.36 13.97 4.97
C PHE A 168 -1.74 15.44 5.20
N LYS A 169 -2.77 15.69 6.04
CA LYS A 169 -3.22 17.05 6.38
C LYS A 169 -2.14 17.86 7.08
N LYS A 170 -1.33 17.21 7.94
CA LYS A 170 -0.22 17.84 8.68
C LYS A 170 1.09 17.92 7.90
N GLY A 171 1.19 17.31 6.72
CA GLY A 171 2.44 17.21 5.95
C GLY A 171 3.42 16.14 6.44
N ILE A 172 3.12 15.45 7.54
CA ILE A 172 3.90 14.31 8.06
C ILE A 172 4.05 13.21 6.99
N ARG A 173 3.05 13.08 6.11
CA ARG A 173 3.09 12.21 4.93
C ARG A 173 2.80 13.02 3.67
N GLY A 174 3.51 12.73 2.58
CA GLY A 174 3.30 13.40 1.29
C GLY A 174 4.02 14.74 1.11
N ALA A 175 4.84 15.18 2.08
CA ALA A 175 5.67 16.38 1.92
C ALA A 175 7.03 16.09 1.25
N HIS A 176 7.50 14.84 1.27
CA HIS A 176 8.77 14.46 0.63
C HIS A 176 8.68 14.66 -0.88
N ALA A 177 9.74 15.21 -1.50
CA ALA A 177 9.76 15.54 -2.93
C ALA A 177 9.49 14.32 -3.84
N ASP A 178 9.96 13.13 -3.43
CA ASP A 178 9.75 11.88 -4.17
C ASP A 178 8.37 11.24 -3.94
N ASP A 179 7.55 11.72 -2.98
CA ASP A 179 6.22 11.17 -2.73
C ASP A 179 5.15 11.81 -3.64
N LYS A 180 5.30 11.67 -4.95
CA LYS A 180 4.43 12.34 -5.97
C LYS A 180 2.93 12.11 -5.74
N PHE A 181 2.54 10.88 -5.38
CA PHE A 181 1.13 10.54 -5.15
C PHE A 181 0.70 10.86 -3.72
N GLY A 182 1.61 10.80 -2.75
CA GLY A 182 1.35 11.28 -1.41
C GLY A 182 1.15 12.79 -1.35
N SER A 183 1.86 13.57 -2.17
CA SER A 183 1.71 15.03 -2.24
C SER A 183 0.35 15.45 -2.80
N GLN A 184 -0.19 14.69 -3.76
CA GLN A 184 -1.57 14.83 -4.20
C GLN A 184 -2.57 14.63 -3.05
N MET A 185 -2.41 13.55 -2.26
CA MET A 185 -3.25 13.31 -1.08
C MET A 185 -3.06 14.37 0.01
N ALA A 186 -1.83 14.85 0.22
CA ALA A 186 -1.55 15.94 1.15
C ALA A 186 -2.22 17.25 0.73
N PHE A 187 -2.27 17.54 -0.57
CA PHE A 187 -3.01 18.70 -1.10
C PHE A 187 -4.51 18.55 -0.83
N ILE A 188 -5.11 17.41 -1.17
CA ILE A 188 -6.54 17.16 -0.91
C ILE A 188 -6.83 17.27 0.59
N ALA A 189 -6.06 16.60 1.45
CA ALA A 189 -6.30 16.59 2.89
C ALA A 189 -6.18 17.97 3.55
N ARG A 190 -5.30 18.84 3.06
CA ARG A 190 -5.14 20.23 3.55
C ARG A 190 -6.28 21.15 3.15
N ASN A 191 -6.84 20.97 1.95
CA ASN A 191 -7.91 21.82 1.42
C ASN A 191 -9.31 21.39 1.89
N LEU A 192 -9.42 20.20 2.48
CA LEU A 192 -10.67 19.74 3.06
C LEU A 192 -10.89 20.30 4.47
N GLN A 193 -11.99 21.03 4.60
CA GLN A 193 -12.48 21.58 5.85
C GLN A 193 -13.40 20.59 6.55
N GLY A 194 -13.55 20.75 7.87
CA GLY A 194 -14.34 19.85 8.70
C GLY A 194 -13.49 19.17 9.76
N LYS A 195 -13.93 19.23 11.02
CA LYS A 195 -13.22 18.66 12.16
C LYS A 195 -13.37 17.14 12.26
N THR A 196 -14.45 16.58 11.71
CA THR A 196 -14.81 15.16 11.82
C THR A 196 -14.65 14.40 10.50
N ILE A 197 -14.23 15.07 9.42
CA ILE A 197 -14.22 14.47 8.07
C ILE A 197 -13.40 13.18 8.01
N ALA A 198 -12.31 13.10 8.77
CA ALA A 198 -11.45 11.92 8.80
C ALA A 198 -12.14 10.72 9.46
N GLU A 199 -12.82 10.95 10.59
CA GLU A 199 -13.64 9.97 11.30
C GLU A 199 -14.82 9.51 10.44
N ASP A 200 -15.62 10.45 9.95
CA ASP A 200 -16.86 10.20 9.23
C ASP A 200 -16.58 9.38 7.96
N VAL A 201 -15.59 9.80 7.15
CA VAL A 201 -15.19 9.08 5.93
C VAL A 201 -14.60 7.70 6.26
N ALA A 202 -13.79 7.56 7.30
CA ALA A 202 -13.19 6.28 7.65
C ALA A 202 -14.24 5.26 8.13
N VAL A 203 -15.23 5.69 8.93
CA VAL A 203 -16.33 4.80 9.37
C VAL A 203 -17.25 4.44 8.19
N TYR A 204 -17.51 5.37 7.27
CA TYR A 204 -18.23 5.04 6.03
C TYR A 204 -17.50 4.01 5.16
N ILE A 205 -16.20 4.18 4.90
CA ILE A 205 -15.41 3.19 4.14
C ILE A 205 -15.44 1.82 4.83
N GLN A 206 -15.42 1.83 6.17
CA GLN A 206 -15.50 0.62 6.98
C GLN A 206 -16.87 -0.08 6.85
N SER A 207 -17.98 0.67 6.77
CA SER A 207 -19.32 0.07 6.58
C SER A 207 -19.48 -0.58 5.21
N LEU A 208 -18.69 -0.19 4.19
CA LEU A 208 -18.70 -0.85 2.87
C LEU A 208 -18.23 -2.31 2.92
N GLN A 209 -17.58 -2.76 3.99
CA GLN A 209 -17.16 -4.16 4.17
C GLN A 209 -18.29 -5.06 4.65
N GLU A 210 -19.33 -4.50 5.27
CA GLU A 210 -20.44 -5.27 5.84
C GLU A 210 -21.51 -5.63 4.81
N SER A 211 -21.59 -4.86 3.72
CA SER A 211 -22.57 -5.05 2.64
C SER A 211 -22.23 -6.18 1.65
N ALA A 212 -21.07 -6.83 1.77
CA ALA A 212 -20.63 -7.87 0.83
C ALA A 212 -21.16 -9.30 1.11
N THR A 213 -22.03 -9.50 2.11
CA THR A 213 -22.53 -10.84 2.47
C THR A 213 -23.81 -11.29 1.77
N ASN A 214 -24.38 -10.53 0.82
CA ASN A 214 -25.70 -10.86 0.26
C ASN A 214 -25.77 -11.19 -1.24
N ASP A 215 -24.66 -11.22 -1.98
CA ASP A 215 -24.69 -11.47 -3.44
C ASP A 215 -24.16 -12.85 -3.84
N ASN A 216 -24.61 -13.89 -3.14
CA ASN A 216 -24.54 -15.28 -3.62
C ASN A 216 -25.84 -16.01 -3.23
N LYS A 217 -26.90 -15.75 -4.00
CA LYS A 217 -28.02 -16.67 -4.17
C LYS A 217 -28.28 -16.85 -5.65
#